data_AF-A0A095VHS4-F1
#
_entry.id   AF-A0A095VHS4-F1
#
_cell.length_a   1.000
_cell.length_b   1.000
_cell.length_c   1.000
_cell.angle_alpha   90.00
_cell.angle_beta   90.00
_cell.angle_gamma   90.00
#
_symmetry.space_group_name_H-M   'P 1'
#
loop_
_entity.id
_entity.type
_entity.pdbx_description
1 polymer ?
#
loop_
_entity_poly.entity_id
_entity_poly.type
_entity_poly.pdbx_seq_one_letter_code
_entity_poly.pdbx_strand_id
1 'polypeptide(L)'
;MDIATLLMAHYALSLGSLRGAARALGRPVASVSAALARLQSHIATPLTTTTGNRILPTLEGRRLAPDLRHAADLILDLATLSKMPDEAPVEQHAARMSVSLLALSRLLVVARTGSIRSAAMEIGIGQPQLTRQLKSLEQDIGAALLDRTASGAVPTEAGKGILILAEELETIWLRISDHAGERFRRTSRMINLGSVAPLGRESRIAKILAFLAAGWPLRQPHNPLYISSTNAEELLSGLNSRQYDIVFLDTVDVPAGIDHRVVSRSGLSVVGSAKAIEAQRHDLKRLLINTPLALPSLKSGLRQKFVSLSEDILRPEERSRLSFVEIDSIPVIANLVIEHGYIALLPQWAISGLDDKMEAIPLPQTYDMQLSLAWKKNARSENVASLVQRILADGGLMEA
;
A
#
# COMPACT_ATOMS: atom_id res chain seq x y z
N MET A 1 -17.50 12.16 -5.67
CA MET A 1 -18.28 11.71 -6.83
C MET A 1 -19.72 11.47 -6.40
N ASP A 2 -20.69 11.73 -7.28
CA ASP A 2 -22.13 11.55 -7.03
C ASP A 2 -22.78 10.77 -8.18
N ILE A 3 -23.99 10.23 -7.95
CA ILE A 3 -24.70 9.39 -8.93
C ILE A 3 -25.09 10.17 -10.18
N ALA A 4 -25.56 11.41 -10.04
CA ALA A 4 -25.97 12.24 -11.16
C ALA A 4 -24.80 12.51 -12.14
N THR A 5 -23.57 12.60 -11.62
CA THR A 5 -22.36 12.74 -12.44
C THR A 5 -22.14 11.53 -13.35
N LEU A 6 -22.28 10.31 -12.83
CA LEU A 6 -22.12 9.07 -13.60
C LEU A 6 -23.20 8.96 -14.68
N LEU A 7 -24.46 9.25 -14.32
CA LEU A 7 -25.59 9.24 -15.25
C LEU A 7 -25.39 10.27 -16.39
N MET A 8 -25.07 11.52 -16.06
CA MET A 8 -24.82 12.57 -17.07
C MET A 8 -23.66 12.22 -17.99
N ALA A 9 -22.59 11.64 -17.46
CA ALA A 9 -21.45 11.21 -18.26
C ALA A 9 -21.82 10.06 -19.22
N HIS A 10 -22.59 9.08 -18.74
CA HIS A 10 -23.11 7.99 -19.58
C HIS A 10 -23.94 8.54 -20.75
N TYR A 11 -24.92 9.42 -20.48
CA TYR A 11 -25.77 9.99 -21.53
C TYR A 11 -24.98 10.85 -22.53
N ALA A 12 -23.98 11.61 -22.06
CA ALA A 12 -23.12 12.39 -22.95
C ALA A 12 -22.32 11.49 -23.91
N LEU A 13 -21.82 10.36 -23.42
CA LEU A 13 -21.07 9.37 -24.20
C LEU A 13 -21.97 8.58 -25.16
N SER A 14 -23.13 8.10 -24.70
CA SER A 14 -24.04 7.27 -25.49
C SER A 14 -24.69 8.04 -26.64
N LEU A 15 -25.05 9.30 -26.41
CA LEU A 15 -25.65 10.18 -27.42
C LEU A 15 -24.61 10.92 -28.28
N GLY A 16 -23.33 10.93 -27.87
CA GLY A 16 -22.27 11.69 -28.54
C GLY A 16 -22.52 13.21 -28.57
N SER A 17 -23.31 13.73 -27.63
CA SER A 17 -23.79 15.11 -27.63
C SER A 17 -24.15 15.61 -26.22
N LEU A 18 -23.47 16.66 -25.75
CA LEU A 18 -23.83 17.32 -24.48
C LEU A 18 -25.23 17.92 -24.52
N ARG A 19 -25.66 18.48 -25.67
CA ARG A 19 -27.00 19.06 -25.82
C ARG A 19 -28.08 17.98 -25.83
N GLY A 20 -27.80 16.85 -26.48
CA GLY A 20 -28.69 15.69 -26.48
C GLY A 20 -28.89 15.15 -25.07
N ALA A 21 -27.79 14.92 -24.35
CA ALA A 21 -27.83 14.48 -22.96
C ALA A 21 -28.55 15.48 -22.04
N ALA A 22 -28.27 16.79 -22.17
CA ALA A 22 -28.95 17.84 -21.44
C ALA A 22 -30.48 17.83 -21.65
N ARG A 23 -30.93 17.67 -22.90
CA ARG A 23 -32.35 17.57 -23.24
C ARG A 23 -32.99 16.32 -22.64
N ALA A 24 -32.34 15.16 -22.76
CA ALA A 24 -32.84 13.89 -22.22
C ALA A 24 -32.99 13.94 -20.69
N LEU A 25 -31.99 14.51 -20.00
CA LEU A 25 -31.94 14.56 -18.55
C LEU A 25 -32.63 15.78 -17.93
N GLY A 26 -33.15 16.71 -18.74
CA GLY A 26 -33.74 17.96 -18.24
C GLY A 26 -32.76 18.80 -17.41
N ARG A 27 -31.48 18.83 -17.81
CA ARG A 27 -30.38 19.55 -17.14
C ARG A 27 -29.73 20.56 -18.07
N PRO A 28 -29.14 21.67 -17.56
CA PRO A 28 -28.35 22.58 -18.38
C PRO A 28 -27.16 21.88 -19.04
N VAL A 29 -26.81 22.28 -20.28
CA VAL A 29 -25.62 21.77 -20.99
C VAL A 29 -24.34 21.96 -20.18
N ALA A 30 -24.23 23.08 -19.46
CA ALA A 30 -23.11 23.36 -18.56
C ALA A 30 -22.98 22.32 -17.43
N SER A 31 -24.10 21.83 -16.89
CA SER A 31 -24.10 20.81 -15.84
C SER A 31 -23.62 19.45 -16.37
N VAL A 32 -24.07 19.05 -17.56
CA VAL A 32 -23.62 17.82 -18.22
C VAL A 32 -22.13 17.90 -18.56
N SER A 33 -21.68 19.03 -19.08
CA SER A 33 -20.26 19.30 -19.36
C SER A 33 -19.42 19.21 -18.08
N ALA A 34 -19.85 19.87 -17.01
CA ALA A 34 -19.17 19.85 -15.72
C ALA A 34 -19.12 18.45 -15.09
N ALA A 35 -20.20 17.67 -15.21
CA ALA A 35 -20.25 16.29 -14.76
C ALA A 35 -19.22 15.42 -15.51
N LEU A 36 -19.20 15.50 -16.84
CA LEU A 36 -18.22 14.77 -17.65
C LEU A 36 -16.78 15.18 -17.32
N ALA A 37 -16.52 16.48 -17.17
CA ALA A 37 -15.21 16.99 -16.77
C ALA A 37 -14.80 16.49 -15.38
N ARG A 38 -15.72 16.50 -14.41
CA ARG A 38 -15.49 16.01 -13.05
C ARG A 38 -15.17 14.52 -13.04
N LEU A 39 -15.91 13.70 -13.81
CA LEU A 39 -15.62 12.29 -13.95
C LEU A 39 -14.22 12.07 -14.55
N GLN A 40 -13.92 12.69 -15.69
CA GLN A 40 -12.63 12.59 -16.37
C GLN A 40 -11.46 13.03 -15.47
N SER A 41 -11.63 14.10 -14.70
CA SER A 41 -10.64 14.57 -13.74
C SER A 41 -10.45 13.57 -12.59
N HIS A 42 -11.53 13.01 -12.06
CA HIS A 42 -11.46 12.05 -10.97
C HIS A 42 -10.77 10.74 -11.37
N ILE A 43 -10.98 10.28 -12.61
CA ILE A 43 -10.31 9.09 -13.16
C ILE A 43 -9.02 9.43 -13.93
N ALA A 44 -8.55 10.68 -13.84
CA ALA A 44 -7.35 11.18 -14.52
C ALA A 44 -7.22 10.80 -16.01
N THR A 45 -8.35 10.60 -16.72
CA THR A 45 -8.36 10.05 -18.08
C THR A 45 -9.44 10.70 -18.93
N PRO A 46 -9.13 11.20 -20.14
CA PRO A 46 -10.13 11.72 -21.05
C PRO A 46 -10.98 10.59 -21.64
N LEU A 47 -12.29 10.66 -21.41
CA LEU A 47 -13.29 9.74 -21.97
C LEU A 47 -13.78 10.20 -23.33
N THR A 48 -13.58 11.47 -23.64
CA THR A 48 -14.08 12.09 -24.86
C THR A 48 -13.03 12.95 -25.54
N THR A 49 -13.12 13.05 -26.85
CA THR A 49 -12.47 14.07 -27.66
C THR A 49 -13.54 14.91 -28.34
N THR A 50 -13.23 16.19 -28.54
CA THR A 50 -14.12 17.13 -29.23
C THR A 50 -13.62 17.34 -30.66
N THR A 51 -14.48 17.07 -31.64
CA THR A 51 -14.24 17.41 -33.06
C THR A 51 -15.42 18.23 -33.54
N GLY A 52 -15.25 19.56 -33.63
CA GLY A 52 -16.34 20.49 -33.88
C GLY A 52 -17.40 20.45 -32.77
N ASN A 53 -18.67 20.29 -33.14
CA ASN A 53 -19.81 20.26 -32.21
C ASN A 53 -20.15 18.85 -31.67
N ARG A 54 -19.34 17.83 -32.00
CA ARG A 54 -19.59 16.43 -31.63
C ARG A 54 -18.62 15.97 -30.55
N ILE A 55 -19.15 15.15 -29.66
CA ILE A 55 -18.36 14.41 -28.69
C ILE A 55 -18.13 13.01 -29.24
N LEU A 56 -16.86 12.63 -29.38
CA LEU A 56 -16.48 11.28 -29.78
C LEU A 56 -15.84 10.59 -28.56
N PRO A 57 -16.27 9.36 -28.23
CA PRO A 57 -15.63 8.62 -27.15
C PRO A 57 -14.20 8.25 -27.55
N THR A 58 -13.24 8.46 -26.64
CA THR A 58 -11.87 7.94 -26.77
C THR A 58 -11.90 6.41 -26.70
N LEU A 59 -10.77 5.74 -26.95
CA LEU A 59 -10.66 4.29 -26.69
C LEU A 59 -11.05 3.94 -25.25
N GLU A 60 -10.69 4.78 -24.29
CA GLU A 60 -11.05 4.58 -22.89
C GLU A 60 -12.54 4.84 -22.65
N GLY A 61 -13.09 5.90 -23.25
CA GLY A 61 -14.53 6.16 -23.23
C GLY A 61 -15.35 5.00 -23.78
N ARG A 62 -14.88 4.35 -24.86
CA ARG A 62 -15.52 3.13 -25.40
C ARG A 62 -15.38 1.95 -24.47
N ARG A 63 -14.21 1.76 -23.85
CA ARG A 63 -13.93 0.66 -22.93
C ARG A 63 -14.78 0.74 -21.66
N LEU A 64 -14.93 1.93 -21.10
CA LEU A 64 -15.72 2.19 -19.89
C LEU A 64 -17.22 2.35 -20.17
N ALA A 65 -17.64 2.45 -21.43
CA ALA A 65 -19.06 2.60 -21.79
C ALA A 65 -19.97 1.51 -21.20
N PRO A 66 -19.59 0.21 -21.17
CA PRO A 66 -20.41 -0.84 -20.55
C PRO A 66 -20.57 -0.65 -19.03
N ASP A 67 -19.49 -0.34 -18.31
CA ASP A 67 -19.54 -0.09 -16.87
C ASP A 67 -20.34 1.18 -16.55
N LEU A 68 -20.16 2.25 -17.32
CA LEU A 68 -20.93 3.49 -17.16
C LEU A 68 -22.41 3.31 -17.48
N ARG A 69 -22.74 2.46 -18.46
CA ARG A 69 -24.13 2.09 -18.75
C ARG A 69 -24.72 1.31 -17.59
N HIS A 70 -24.01 0.31 -17.08
CA HIS A 70 -24.50 -0.50 -15.97
C HIS A 70 -24.67 0.33 -14.70
N ALA A 71 -23.75 1.25 -14.41
CA ALA A 71 -23.92 2.23 -13.34
C ALA A 71 -25.16 3.11 -13.57
N ALA A 72 -25.40 3.57 -14.80
CA ALA A 72 -26.60 4.35 -15.13
C ALA A 72 -27.89 3.54 -14.90
N ASP A 73 -27.93 2.27 -15.32
CA ASP A 73 -29.09 1.39 -15.11
C ASP A 73 -29.40 1.25 -13.60
N LEU A 74 -28.40 0.96 -12.76
CA LEU A 74 -28.57 0.90 -11.30
C LEU A 74 -29.01 2.24 -10.68
N ILE A 75 -28.55 3.36 -11.23
CA ILE A 75 -28.93 4.69 -10.77
C ILE A 75 -30.40 4.98 -11.11
N LEU A 76 -30.88 4.51 -12.26
CA LEU A 76 -32.29 4.61 -12.62
C LEU A 76 -33.14 3.72 -11.71
N ASP A 77 -32.71 2.48 -11.44
CA ASP A 77 -33.39 1.60 -10.48
C ASP A 77 -33.44 2.24 -9.07
N LEU A 78 -32.34 2.83 -8.62
CA LEU A 78 -32.26 3.57 -7.36
C LEU A 78 -33.26 4.73 -7.33
N ALA A 79 -33.39 5.45 -8.45
CA ALA A 79 -34.34 6.56 -8.58
C ALA A 79 -35.80 6.07 -8.51
N THR A 80 -36.13 4.86 -8.98
CA THR A 80 -37.49 4.29 -8.83
C THR A 80 -37.84 3.93 -7.38
N LEU A 81 -36.86 3.57 -6.56
CA LEU A 81 -37.04 3.30 -5.13
C LEU A 81 -37.09 4.58 -4.29
N SER A 82 -36.69 5.71 -4.88
CA SER A 82 -36.73 7.03 -4.25
C SER A 82 -38.12 7.66 -4.35
N LYS A 83 -38.40 8.68 -3.53
CA LYS A 83 -39.67 9.41 -3.63
C LYS A 83 -39.71 10.25 -4.91
N MET A 84 -40.33 9.72 -5.97
CA MET A 84 -40.48 10.41 -7.25
C MET A 84 -41.62 11.45 -7.23
N PRO A 85 -41.46 12.60 -7.90
CA PRO A 85 -42.59 13.47 -8.26
C PRO A 85 -43.51 12.77 -9.25
N ASP A 86 -44.83 12.95 -9.12
CA ASP A 86 -45.80 12.43 -10.07
C ASP A 86 -45.50 12.96 -11.49
N GLU A 87 -45.58 12.06 -12.49
CA GLU A 87 -45.43 12.32 -13.94
C GLU A 87 -44.03 12.71 -14.48
N ALA A 88 -42.99 12.79 -13.64
CA ALA A 88 -41.64 13.10 -14.12
C ALA A 88 -40.91 11.86 -14.70
N PRO A 89 -40.24 11.96 -15.86
CA PRO A 89 -39.40 10.87 -16.36
C PRO A 89 -38.29 10.50 -15.37
N VAL A 90 -38.08 9.20 -15.15
CA VAL A 90 -37.13 8.67 -14.15
C VAL A 90 -35.71 9.20 -14.36
N GLU A 91 -35.29 9.37 -15.61
CA GLU A 91 -33.98 9.89 -15.98
C GLU A 91 -33.76 11.33 -15.49
N GLN A 92 -34.82 12.15 -15.59
CA GLN A 92 -34.76 13.56 -15.17
C GLN A 92 -34.75 13.68 -13.65
N HIS A 93 -35.48 12.79 -12.97
CA HIS A 93 -35.44 12.69 -11.51
C HIS A 93 -34.05 12.25 -11.04
N ALA A 94 -33.54 11.14 -11.57
CA ALA A 94 -32.21 10.61 -11.25
C ALA A 94 -31.09 11.64 -11.49
N ALA A 95 -31.17 12.42 -12.57
CA ALA A 95 -30.18 13.46 -12.87
C ALA A 95 -30.22 14.68 -11.91
N ARG A 96 -31.26 14.82 -11.09
CA ARG A 96 -31.38 15.87 -10.05
C ARG A 96 -30.93 15.37 -8.68
N MET A 97 -30.92 14.07 -8.45
CA MET A 97 -30.51 13.45 -7.19
C MET A 97 -29.00 13.65 -6.96
N SER A 98 -28.64 14.47 -5.98
CA SER A 98 -27.23 14.76 -5.64
C SER A 98 -26.67 13.77 -4.60
N VAL A 99 -26.96 12.48 -4.78
CA VAL A 99 -26.55 11.42 -3.84
C VAL A 99 -25.07 11.11 -4.01
N SER A 100 -24.30 11.25 -2.92
CA SER A 100 -22.87 10.94 -2.90
C SER A 100 -22.61 9.43 -2.85
N LEU A 101 -21.69 8.93 -3.70
CA LEU A 101 -21.23 7.55 -3.62
C LEU A 101 -20.59 7.22 -2.26
N LEU A 102 -19.92 8.21 -1.63
CA LEU A 102 -19.35 8.05 -0.30
C LEU A 102 -20.44 7.92 0.78
N ALA A 103 -21.59 8.58 0.61
CA ALA A 103 -22.71 8.44 1.54
C ALA A 103 -23.34 7.04 1.44
N LEU A 104 -23.48 6.51 0.22
CA LEU A 104 -23.92 5.13 0.00
C LEU A 104 -22.96 4.11 0.62
N SER A 105 -21.65 4.25 0.40
CA SER A 105 -20.63 3.39 1.03
C SER A 105 -20.71 3.42 2.57
N ARG A 106 -20.94 4.59 3.16
CA ARG A 106 -21.15 4.72 4.62
C ARG A 106 -22.42 4.03 5.10
N LEU A 107 -23.50 4.05 4.32
CA LEU A 107 -24.72 3.31 4.61
C LEU A 107 -24.46 1.79 4.63
N LEU A 108 -23.67 1.28 3.67
CA LEU A 108 -23.25 -0.14 3.64
C LEU A 108 -22.51 -0.54 4.93
N VAL A 109 -21.56 0.28 5.40
CA VAL A 109 -20.84 0.02 6.66
C VAL A 109 -21.78 0.00 7.86
N VAL A 110 -22.75 0.90 7.91
CA VAL A 110 -23.74 0.96 9.01
C VAL A 110 -24.64 -0.27 8.99
N ALA A 111 -25.12 -0.68 7.82
CA ALA A 111 -25.92 -1.90 7.68
C ALA A 111 -25.14 -3.15 8.09
N ARG A 112 -23.86 -3.26 7.69
CA ARG A 112 -22.96 -4.36 8.06
C ARG A 112 -22.70 -4.44 9.58
N THR A 113 -22.45 -3.29 10.20
CA THR A 113 -22.10 -3.23 11.64
C THR A 113 -23.32 -3.26 12.55
N GLY A 114 -24.52 -3.00 12.03
CA GLY A 114 -25.76 -2.89 12.79
C GLY A 114 -25.77 -1.70 13.78
N SER A 115 -24.78 -0.81 13.74
CA SER A 115 -24.62 0.27 14.72
C SER A 115 -23.90 1.47 14.11
N ILE A 116 -24.56 2.63 14.15
CA ILE A 116 -23.96 3.90 13.70
C ILE A 116 -22.69 4.23 14.50
N ARG A 117 -22.66 3.90 15.80
CA ARG A 117 -21.48 4.14 16.63
C ARG A 117 -20.30 3.26 16.19
N SER A 118 -20.55 1.97 15.96
CA SER A 118 -19.52 1.03 15.53
C SER A 118 -19.02 1.37 14.13
N ALA A 119 -19.92 1.69 13.19
CA ALA A 119 -19.56 2.16 11.86
C ALA A 119 -18.69 3.43 11.88
N ALA A 120 -19.05 4.42 12.72
CA ALA A 120 -18.29 5.66 12.85
C ALA A 120 -16.86 5.41 13.35
N MET A 121 -16.70 4.49 14.31
CA MET A 121 -15.40 4.08 14.81
C MET A 121 -14.59 3.34 13.74
N GLU A 122 -15.21 2.43 13.00
CA GLU A 122 -14.57 1.66 11.93
C GLU A 122 -14.03 2.56 10.80
N ILE A 123 -14.80 3.58 10.40
CA ILE A 123 -14.40 4.52 9.34
C ILE A 123 -13.66 5.76 9.85
N GLY A 124 -13.38 5.84 11.15
CA GLY A 124 -12.59 6.92 11.75
C GLY A 124 -13.23 8.32 11.72
N ILE A 125 -14.56 8.43 11.79
CA ILE A 125 -15.26 9.72 11.87
C ILE A 125 -16.12 9.85 13.13
N GLY A 126 -16.51 11.08 13.49
CA GLY A 126 -17.39 11.30 14.63
C GLY A 126 -18.81 10.75 14.38
N GLN A 127 -19.39 10.06 15.37
CA GLN A 127 -20.78 9.58 15.28
C GLN A 127 -21.80 10.68 14.92
N PRO A 128 -21.73 11.93 15.45
CA PRO A 128 -22.62 13.01 15.02
C PRO A 128 -22.47 13.37 13.54
N GLN A 129 -21.26 13.27 12.99
CA GLN A 129 -20.97 13.52 11.58
C GLN A 129 -21.59 12.43 10.70
N LEU A 130 -21.39 11.14 11.04
CA LEU A 130 -21.99 10.02 10.32
C LEU A 130 -23.52 10.11 10.34
N THR A 131 -24.09 10.41 11.51
CA THR A 131 -25.54 10.56 11.68
C THR A 131 -26.11 11.64 10.78
N ARG A 132 -25.45 12.80 10.68
CA ARG A 132 -25.86 13.89 9.80
C ARG A 132 -25.78 13.51 8.32
N GLN A 133 -24.73 12.79 7.93
CA GLN A 133 -24.56 12.33 6.55
C GLN A 133 -25.62 11.31 6.13
N LEU A 134 -25.95 10.35 7.01
CA LEU A 134 -27.03 9.39 6.76
C LEU A 134 -28.39 10.10 6.65
N LYS A 135 -28.67 11.08 7.53
CA LYS A 135 -29.90 11.86 7.44
C LYS A 135 -30.00 12.67 6.14
N SER A 136 -28.89 13.24 5.68
CA SER A 136 -28.84 13.92 4.38
C SER A 136 -29.11 12.93 3.23
N LEU A 137 -28.53 11.73 3.30
CA LEU A 137 -28.77 10.67 2.31
C LEU A 137 -30.25 10.25 2.26
N GLU A 138 -30.89 10.06 3.41
CA GLU A 138 -32.32 9.76 3.51
C GLU A 138 -33.18 10.90 2.93
N GLN A 139 -32.78 12.15 3.11
CA GLN A 139 -33.44 13.31 2.51
C GLN A 139 -33.28 13.35 0.99
N ASP A 140 -32.07 13.09 0.48
CA ASP A 140 -31.78 13.07 -0.95
C ASP A 140 -32.52 11.91 -1.67
N ILE A 141 -32.73 10.78 -0.99
CA ILE A 141 -33.53 9.64 -1.48
C ILE A 141 -35.04 9.85 -1.23
N GLY A 142 -35.41 10.64 -0.23
CA GLY A 142 -36.81 10.90 0.12
C GLY A 142 -37.48 9.77 0.91
N ALA A 143 -36.70 8.84 1.47
CA ALA A 143 -37.17 7.72 2.28
C ALA A 143 -36.24 7.46 3.48
N ALA A 144 -36.81 6.97 4.58
CA ALA A 144 -36.01 6.47 5.71
C ALA A 144 -35.35 5.15 5.30
N LEU A 145 -34.05 5.03 5.52
CA LEU A 145 -33.25 3.86 5.12
C LEU A 145 -32.88 2.98 6.31
N LEU A 146 -32.88 3.56 7.52
CA LEU A 146 -32.55 2.86 8.76
C LEU A 146 -33.60 3.15 9.83
N ASP A 147 -34.11 2.09 10.46
CA ASP A 147 -34.85 2.16 11.70
C ASP A 147 -33.88 2.13 12.89
N ARG A 148 -34.00 3.15 13.75
CA ARG A 148 -33.22 3.22 14.99
C ARG A 148 -33.95 2.44 16.08
N THR A 149 -33.29 1.41 16.59
CA THR A 149 -33.78 0.57 17.67
C THR A 149 -32.92 0.75 18.92
N ALA A 150 -33.40 0.28 20.07
CA ALA A 150 -32.61 0.26 21.30
C ALA A 150 -31.30 -0.56 21.15
N SER A 151 -31.30 -1.53 20.23
CA SER A 151 -30.18 -2.44 19.95
C SER A 151 -29.24 -1.96 18.83
N GLY A 152 -29.57 -0.91 18.07
CA GLY A 152 -28.76 -0.45 16.95
C GLY A 152 -29.54 0.16 15.80
N ALA A 153 -29.05 -0.02 14.57
CA ALA A 153 -29.68 0.45 13.34
C ALA A 153 -29.99 -0.74 12.43
N VAL A 154 -31.25 -0.86 12.00
CA VAL A 154 -31.73 -1.93 11.11
C VAL A 154 -32.22 -1.32 9.80
N PRO A 155 -31.89 -1.88 8.62
CA PRO A 155 -32.41 -1.36 7.36
C PRO A 155 -33.93 -1.47 7.25
N THR A 156 -34.59 -0.40 6.79
CA THR A 156 -36.01 -0.43 6.38
C THR A 156 -36.17 -1.24 5.09
N GLU A 157 -37.40 -1.52 4.64
CA GLU A 157 -37.62 -2.16 3.33
C GLU A 157 -37.03 -1.34 2.17
N ALA A 158 -37.19 -0.01 2.20
CA ALA A 158 -36.53 0.88 1.25
C ALA A 158 -35.00 0.82 1.40
N GLY A 159 -34.51 0.78 2.64
CA GLY A 159 -33.09 0.60 2.95
C GLY A 159 -32.50 -0.66 2.34
N LYS A 160 -33.18 -1.81 2.46
CA LYS A 160 -32.74 -3.09 1.87
C LYS A 160 -32.59 -3.00 0.36
N GLY A 161 -33.57 -2.42 -0.34
CA GLY A 161 -33.49 -2.23 -1.80
C GLY A 161 -32.32 -1.33 -2.21
N ILE A 162 -32.12 -0.21 -1.50
CA ILE A 162 -31.01 0.71 -1.75
C ILE A 162 -29.65 0.08 -1.45
N LEU A 163 -29.54 -0.75 -0.42
CA LEU A 163 -28.29 -1.43 -0.06
C LEU A 163 -27.81 -2.36 -1.20
N ILE A 164 -28.70 -3.15 -1.78
CA ILE A 164 -28.36 -4.05 -2.91
C ILE A 164 -27.79 -3.25 -4.09
N LEU A 165 -28.49 -2.18 -4.48
CA LEU A 165 -28.04 -1.32 -5.57
C LEU A 165 -26.72 -0.59 -5.23
N ALA A 166 -26.54 -0.19 -3.97
CA ALA A 166 -25.33 0.48 -3.50
C ALA A 166 -24.09 -0.44 -3.53
N GLU A 167 -24.23 -1.72 -3.17
CA GLU A 167 -23.14 -2.72 -3.25
C GLU A 167 -22.69 -2.93 -4.69
N GLU A 168 -23.64 -3.09 -5.61
CA GLU A 168 -23.34 -3.25 -7.04
C GLU A 168 -22.73 -1.97 -7.63
N LEU A 169 -23.27 -0.80 -7.27
CA LEU A 169 -22.75 0.48 -7.72
C LEU A 169 -21.35 0.77 -7.17
N GLU A 170 -21.05 0.42 -5.93
CA GLU A 170 -19.70 0.50 -5.35
C GLU A 170 -18.72 -0.39 -6.13
N THR A 171 -19.13 -1.62 -6.46
CA THR A 171 -18.33 -2.55 -7.25
C THR A 171 -18.01 -2.00 -8.65
N ILE A 172 -19.01 -1.46 -9.35
CA ILE A 172 -18.81 -0.83 -10.67
C ILE A 172 -17.96 0.42 -10.54
N TRP A 173 -18.20 1.25 -9.53
CA TRP A 173 -17.43 2.46 -9.29
C TRP A 173 -15.96 2.15 -9.02
N LEU A 174 -15.65 1.09 -8.25
CA LEU A 174 -14.29 0.61 -8.09
C LEU A 174 -13.68 0.19 -9.43
N ARG A 175 -14.41 -0.49 -10.32
CA ARG A 175 -13.90 -0.74 -11.68
C ARG A 175 -13.66 0.56 -12.44
N ILE A 176 -14.60 1.49 -12.50
CA ILE A 176 -14.44 2.75 -13.22
C ILE A 176 -13.25 3.56 -12.68
N SER A 177 -13.07 3.59 -11.35
CA SER A 177 -12.04 4.39 -10.67
C SER A 177 -10.67 3.70 -10.57
N ASP A 178 -10.58 2.38 -10.45
CA ASP A 178 -9.31 1.65 -10.40
C ASP A 178 -8.64 1.57 -11.79
N HIS A 179 -9.44 1.58 -12.85
CA HIS A 179 -8.92 1.59 -14.22
C HIS A 179 -8.36 2.96 -14.68
N ALA A 180 -8.59 4.03 -13.92
CA ALA A 180 -7.84 5.30 -14.02
C ALA A 180 -6.33 5.07 -13.90
N GLY A 181 -5.93 4.09 -13.08
CA GLY A 181 -4.54 3.66 -12.98
C GLY A 181 -4.13 2.71 -14.10
N GLU A 182 -5.03 2.08 -14.85
CA GLU A 182 -4.67 1.00 -15.78
C GLU A 182 -4.09 1.47 -17.11
N ARG A 183 -4.44 2.63 -17.68
CA ARG A 183 -3.81 3.08 -18.94
C ARG A 183 -2.46 3.79 -18.71
N PHE A 184 -2.29 4.41 -17.54
CA PHE A 184 -0.97 4.81 -17.05
C PHE A 184 -0.12 3.57 -16.71
N ARG A 185 -0.69 2.56 -16.04
CA ARG A 185 -0.03 1.27 -15.77
C ARG A 185 0.19 0.40 -17.03
N ARG A 186 -0.62 0.47 -18.09
CA ARG A 186 -0.46 -0.38 -19.30
C ARG A 186 0.60 0.15 -20.27
N THR A 187 0.86 1.45 -20.25
CA THR A 187 1.97 2.05 -21.02
C THR A 187 3.25 2.16 -20.16
N SER A 188 3.10 1.97 -18.84
CA SER A 188 4.15 2.11 -17.84
C SER A 188 3.85 1.18 -16.64
N ARG A 189 4.07 -0.15 -16.76
CA ARG A 189 3.78 -1.07 -15.63
C ARG A 189 4.83 -0.86 -14.56
N MET A 190 4.45 -0.15 -13.50
CA MET A 190 5.33 0.06 -12.35
C MET A 190 5.67 -1.29 -11.71
N ILE A 191 6.96 -1.60 -11.62
CA ILE A 191 7.49 -2.75 -10.89
C ILE A 191 7.68 -2.32 -9.44
N ASN A 192 7.05 -3.05 -8.52
CA ASN A 192 7.13 -2.77 -7.09
C ASN A 192 8.21 -3.64 -6.46
N LEU A 193 9.31 -3.02 -6.05
CA LEU A 193 10.40 -3.65 -5.32
C LEU A 193 10.33 -3.23 -3.86
N GLY A 194 10.16 -4.22 -2.98
CA GLY A 194 10.29 -4.01 -1.54
C GLY A 194 11.72 -4.29 -1.08
N SER A 195 12.18 -3.62 -0.03
CA SER A 195 13.50 -3.89 0.55
C SER A 195 13.48 -3.74 2.05
N VAL A 196 14.28 -4.55 2.75
CA VAL A 196 14.66 -4.20 4.11
C VAL A 196 15.32 -2.82 4.15
N ALA A 197 15.07 -2.07 5.21
CA ALA A 197 15.60 -0.73 5.36
C ALA A 197 17.14 -0.75 5.35
N PRO A 198 17.81 0.05 4.51
CA PRO A 198 19.26 0.12 4.52
C PRO A 198 19.80 0.63 5.85
N LEU A 199 20.80 -0.05 6.40
CA LEU A 199 21.44 0.27 7.66
C LEU A 199 22.50 1.38 7.54
N GLY A 200 22.34 2.29 6.57
CA GLY A 200 23.29 3.37 6.25
C GLY A 200 23.78 3.34 4.80
N ARG A 201 24.45 4.42 4.39
CA ARG A 201 24.93 4.64 3.01
C ARG A 201 25.91 3.58 2.52
N GLU A 202 26.73 3.04 3.43
CA GLU A 202 27.75 2.05 3.08
C GLU A 202 27.21 0.63 2.95
N SER A 203 25.96 0.41 3.37
CA SER A 203 25.35 -0.91 3.34
C SER A 203 25.23 -1.45 1.92
N ARG A 204 25.44 -2.77 1.77
CA ARG A 204 25.34 -3.46 0.49
C ARG A 204 23.98 -3.26 -0.17
N ILE A 205 22.90 -3.28 0.62
CA ILE A 205 21.54 -3.03 0.11
C ILE A 205 21.36 -1.60 -0.40
N ALA A 206 21.90 -0.57 0.27
CA ALA A 206 21.86 0.81 -0.25
C ALA A 206 22.55 0.91 -1.62
N LYS A 207 23.72 0.30 -1.76
CA LYS A 207 24.48 0.26 -3.03
C LYS A 207 23.71 -0.47 -4.13
N ILE A 208 23.09 -1.61 -3.80
CA ILE A 208 22.22 -2.38 -4.70
C ILE A 208 21.01 -1.54 -5.16
N LEU A 209 20.27 -0.94 -4.24
CA LEU A 209 19.08 -0.15 -4.57
C LEU A 209 19.43 1.07 -5.41
N ALA A 210 20.53 1.76 -5.10
CA ALA A 210 21.01 2.90 -5.89
C ALA A 210 21.41 2.46 -7.32
N PHE A 211 22.16 1.36 -7.45
CA PHE A 211 22.56 0.83 -8.74
C PHE A 211 21.36 0.39 -9.58
N LEU A 212 20.37 -0.27 -8.95
CA LEU A 212 19.12 -0.63 -9.60
C LEU A 212 18.37 0.62 -10.05
N ALA A 213 18.14 1.58 -9.17
CA ALA A 213 17.41 2.81 -9.49
C ALA A 213 18.06 3.58 -10.66
N ALA A 214 19.39 3.64 -10.71
CA ALA A 214 20.13 4.31 -11.79
C ALA A 214 20.09 3.52 -13.11
N GLY A 215 20.26 2.19 -13.06
CA GLY A 215 20.32 1.34 -14.24
C GLY A 215 18.96 0.96 -14.82
N TRP A 216 17.88 1.12 -14.05
CA TRP A 216 16.55 0.65 -14.40
C TRP A 216 15.91 1.40 -15.58
N PRO A 217 15.88 2.74 -15.64
CA PRO A 217 15.25 3.46 -16.74
C PRO A 217 15.90 3.14 -18.10
N LEU A 218 17.19 2.81 -18.11
CA LEU A 218 17.94 2.44 -19.32
C LEU A 218 17.52 1.06 -19.87
N ARG A 219 17.17 0.12 -18.99
CA ARG A 219 16.83 -1.27 -19.36
C ARG A 219 15.33 -1.52 -19.44
N GLN A 220 14.53 -0.73 -18.74
CA GLN A 220 13.08 -0.83 -18.62
C GLN A 220 12.40 0.54 -18.76
N PRO A 221 12.56 1.26 -19.89
CA PRO A 221 12.03 2.62 -20.06
C PRO A 221 10.50 2.69 -20.01
N HIS A 222 9.81 1.57 -20.25
CA HIS A 222 8.36 1.45 -20.23
C HIS A 222 7.80 0.74 -18.99
N ASN A 223 8.63 0.44 -17.99
CA ASN A 223 8.19 -0.21 -16.76
C ASN A 223 8.92 0.44 -15.57
N PRO A 224 8.45 1.56 -15.00
CA PRO A 224 9.16 2.28 -13.94
C PRO A 224 9.36 1.43 -12.68
N LEU A 225 10.41 1.68 -11.93
CA LEU A 225 10.68 1.00 -10.67
C LEU A 225 10.18 1.85 -9.50
N TYR A 226 9.33 1.28 -8.66
CA TYR A 226 9.01 1.82 -7.34
C TYR A 226 9.74 1.01 -6.27
N ILE A 227 10.50 1.71 -5.43
CA ILE A 227 11.23 1.12 -4.31
C ILE A 227 10.62 1.64 -3.03
N SER A 228 10.20 0.74 -2.15
CA SER A 228 9.87 1.09 -0.76
C SER A 228 10.57 0.17 0.22
N SER A 229 10.75 0.66 1.44
CA SER A 229 11.47 -0.09 2.47
C SER A 229 10.64 -0.26 3.72
N THR A 230 10.65 -1.48 4.26
CA THR A 230 9.99 -1.86 5.52
C THR A 230 10.65 -3.11 6.13
N ASN A 231 10.08 -3.72 7.15
CA ASN A 231 10.57 -4.94 7.79
C ASN A 231 10.26 -6.21 6.97
N ALA A 232 10.99 -7.29 7.23
CA ALA A 232 10.87 -8.55 6.50
C ALA A 232 9.46 -9.16 6.54
N GLU A 233 8.75 -9.05 7.66
CA GLU A 233 7.38 -9.58 7.83
C GLU A 233 6.38 -8.87 6.89
N GLU A 234 6.42 -7.54 6.85
CA GLU A 234 5.59 -6.75 5.94
C GLU A 234 5.97 -6.97 4.47
N LEU A 235 7.25 -7.16 4.16
CA LEU A 235 7.70 -7.49 2.80
C LEU A 235 7.17 -8.84 2.32
N LEU A 236 7.22 -9.86 3.19
CA LEU A 236 6.69 -11.19 2.91
C LEU A 236 5.16 -11.17 2.77
N SER A 237 4.47 -10.44 3.65
CA SER A 237 3.02 -10.21 3.54
C SER A 237 2.67 -9.47 2.25
N GLY A 238 3.44 -8.46 1.88
CA GLY A 238 3.29 -7.68 0.65
C GLY A 238 3.56 -8.47 -0.62
N LEU A 239 4.52 -9.40 -0.62
CA LEU A 239 4.66 -10.40 -1.70
C LEU A 239 3.40 -11.27 -1.82
N ASN A 240 2.84 -11.67 -0.67
CA ASN A 240 1.65 -12.51 -0.65
C ASN A 240 0.40 -11.81 -1.19
N SER A 241 0.19 -10.56 -0.79
CA SER A 241 -0.92 -9.71 -1.24
C SER A 241 -0.70 -9.07 -2.62
N ARG A 242 0.43 -9.37 -3.29
CA ARG A 242 0.85 -8.78 -4.58
C ARG A 242 1.08 -7.25 -4.54
N GLN A 243 1.36 -6.71 -3.36
CA GLN A 243 1.85 -5.34 -3.19
C GLN A 243 3.26 -5.20 -3.80
N TYR A 244 4.09 -6.22 -3.64
CA TYR A 244 5.44 -6.30 -4.21
C TYR A 244 5.52 -7.38 -5.30
N ASP A 245 6.27 -7.10 -6.36
CA ASP A 245 6.62 -8.08 -7.39
C ASP A 245 7.81 -8.95 -6.97
N ILE A 246 8.77 -8.30 -6.30
CA ILE A 246 10.02 -8.85 -5.76
C ILE A 246 10.42 -8.09 -4.49
N VAL A 247 11.18 -8.72 -3.60
CA VAL A 247 11.68 -8.06 -2.38
C VAL A 247 13.11 -8.46 -2.04
N PHE A 248 13.85 -7.57 -1.36
CA PHE A 248 15.09 -7.91 -0.67
C PHE A 248 14.83 -8.17 0.80
N LEU A 249 15.30 -9.32 1.29
CA LEU A 249 15.15 -9.77 2.67
C LEU A 249 16.51 -10.03 3.31
N ASP A 250 16.61 -9.77 4.61
CA ASP A 250 17.78 -10.07 5.45
C ASP A 250 17.56 -11.24 6.43
N THR A 251 16.43 -11.95 6.29
CA THR A 251 16.05 -13.08 7.14
C THR A 251 16.40 -14.42 6.50
N VAL A 252 16.58 -15.43 7.34
CA VAL A 252 16.96 -16.80 6.95
C VAL A 252 15.73 -17.66 6.63
N ASP A 253 14.58 -17.35 7.24
CA ASP A 253 13.36 -18.16 7.12
C ASP A 253 12.41 -17.58 6.06
N VAL A 254 12.51 -18.11 4.84
CA VAL A 254 11.60 -17.76 3.74
C VAL A 254 10.46 -18.80 3.68
N PRO A 255 9.18 -18.39 3.75
CA PRO A 255 8.04 -19.30 3.70
C PRO A 255 7.94 -20.14 2.42
N ALA A 256 7.31 -21.31 2.53
CA ALA A 256 7.02 -22.16 1.37
C ALA A 256 6.19 -21.43 0.30
N GLY A 257 6.56 -21.57 -0.97
CA GLY A 257 5.90 -20.91 -2.11
C GLY A 257 6.54 -19.58 -2.55
N ILE A 258 7.54 -19.11 -1.82
CA ILE A 258 8.41 -18.00 -2.22
C ILE A 258 9.77 -18.58 -2.64
N ASP A 259 10.18 -18.28 -3.86
CA ASP A 259 11.54 -18.54 -4.30
C ASP A 259 12.44 -17.39 -3.86
N HIS A 260 13.69 -17.72 -3.57
CA HIS A 260 14.68 -16.72 -3.22
C HIS A 260 16.05 -17.12 -3.72
N ARG A 261 16.92 -16.12 -3.82
CA ARG A 261 18.32 -16.31 -4.14
C ARG A 261 19.18 -15.36 -3.33
N VAL A 262 20.22 -15.90 -2.70
CA VAL A 262 21.21 -15.11 -1.97
C VAL A 262 21.95 -14.22 -2.97
N VAL A 263 22.03 -12.93 -2.66
CA VAL A 263 22.67 -11.90 -3.47
C VAL A 263 24.02 -11.51 -2.87
N SER A 264 24.09 -11.46 -1.54
CA SER A 264 25.33 -11.19 -0.82
C SER A 264 25.29 -11.70 0.60
N ARG A 265 26.46 -12.00 1.15
CA ARG A 265 26.68 -12.25 2.57
C ARG A 265 27.50 -11.11 3.18
N SER A 266 27.22 -10.82 4.44
CA SER A 266 27.98 -9.85 5.21
C SER A 266 28.38 -10.46 6.54
N GLY A 267 29.69 -10.47 6.80
CA GLY A 267 30.26 -10.80 8.09
C GLY A 267 29.70 -9.91 9.20
N LEU A 268 29.51 -10.50 10.37
CA LEU A 268 29.13 -9.79 11.58
C LEU A 268 30.29 -9.70 12.57
N SER A 269 30.27 -8.65 13.37
CA SER A 269 31.19 -8.48 14.49
C SER A 269 30.46 -7.94 15.70
N VAL A 270 30.94 -8.33 16.88
CA VAL A 270 30.60 -7.63 18.12
C VAL A 270 31.54 -6.46 18.26
N VAL A 271 30.99 -5.25 18.35
CA VAL A 271 31.71 -3.99 18.35
C VAL A 271 31.57 -3.34 19.72
N GLY A 272 32.66 -2.78 20.22
CA GLY A 272 32.73 -2.09 21.50
C GLY A 272 33.81 -1.02 21.50
N SER A 273 33.87 -0.24 22.58
CA SER A 273 35.05 0.59 22.83
C SER A 273 36.31 -0.29 22.94
N ALA A 274 37.46 0.22 22.49
CA ALA A 274 38.73 -0.51 22.53
C ALA A 274 39.02 -1.10 23.92
N LYS A 275 38.84 -0.30 24.98
CA LYS A 275 39.02 -0.74 26.37
C LYS A 275 38.12 -1.92 26.76
N ALA A 276 36.86 -1.91 26.33
CA ALA A 276 35.91 -2.98 26.66
C ALA A 276 36.24 -4.28 25.92
N ILE A 277 36.61 -4.17 24.64
CA ILE A 277 36.98 -5.33 23.81
C ILE A 277 38.32 -5.91 24.25
N GLU A 278 39.38 -5.12 24.40
CA GLU A 278 40.71 -5.59 24.84
C GLU A 278 40.64 -6.38 26.15
N ALA A 279 39.87 -5.89 27.13
CA ALA A 279 39.75 -6.52 28.44
C ALA A 279 39.07 -7.90 28.40
N GLN A 280 38.25 -8.19 27.39
CA GLN A 280 37.40 -9.39 27.33
C GLN A 280 37.40 -10.08 25.96
N ARG A 281 38.41 -9.81 25.12
CA ARG A 281 38.50 -10.29 23.73
C ARG A 281 38.36 -11.80 23.57
N HIS A 282 38.79 -12.56 24.57
CA HIS A 282 38.76 -14.03 24.57
C HIS A 282 37.54 -14.63 25.31
N ASP A 283 36.65 -13.81 25.85
CA ASP A 283 35.46 -14.25 26.59
C ASP A 283 34.23 -13.42 26.19
N LEU A 284 33.70 -13.73 25.01
CA LEU A 284 32.52 -13.05 24.46
C LEU A 284 31.29 -13.18 25.39
N LYS A 285 31.16 -14.32 26.08
CA LYS A 285 30.09 -14.54 27.06
C LYS A 285 30.13 -13.48 28.16
N ARG A 286 31.29 -13.28 28.76
CA ARG A 286 31.47 -12.30 29.83
C ARG A 286 31.28 -10.87 29.35
N LEU A 287 31.69 -10.58 28.12
CA LEU A 287 31.48 -9.27 27.49
C LEU A 287 29.99 -8.95 27.32
N LEU A 288 29.19 -9.90 26.82
CA LEU A 288 27.74 -9.72 26.66
C LEU A 288 27.01 -9.48 27.98
N ILE A 289 27.45 -10.15 29.06
CA ILE A 289 26.79 -10.05 30.38
C ILE A 289 27.15 -8.74 31.10
N ASN A 290 28.40 -8.29 31.00
CA ASN A 290 28.91 -7.19 31.82
C ASN A 290 28.85 -5.82 31.15
N THR A 291 28.41 -5.74 29.91
CA THR A 291 28.41 -4.49 29.14
C THR A 291 27.03 -4.25 28.53
N PRO A 292 26.47 -3.03 28.65
CA PRO A 292 25.15 -2.76 28.11
C PRO A 292 25.14 -2.87 26.58
N LEU A 293 24.08 -3.47 26.05
CA LEU A 293 23.93 -3.79 24.64
C LEU A 293 23.08 -2.75 23.92
N ALA A 294 23.53 -2.30 22.75
CA ALA A 294 22.72 -1.52 21.83
C ALA A 294 22.23 -2.42 20.70
N LEU A 295 20.93 -2.70 20.68
CA LEU A 295 20.34 -3.72 19.81
C LEU A 295 19.25 -3.10 18.91
N PRO A 296 19.14 -3.51 17.64
CA PRO A 296 18.03 -3.08 16.80
C PRO A 296 16.71 -3.74 17.20
N SER A 297 15.59 -3.32 16.62
CA SER A 297 14.28 -3.92 16.91
C SER A 297 14.21 -5.42 16.63
N LEU A 298 13.31 -6.10 17.33
CA LEU A 298 12.96 -7.53 17.18
C LEU A 298 12.63 -7.94 15.74
N LYS A 299 12.26 -6.98 14.89
CA LYS A 299 11.87 -7.19 13.50
C LYS A 299 13.04 -7.15 12.51
N SER A 300 14.26 -6.86 12.97
CA SER A 300 15.45 -6.77 12.11
C SER A 300 16.22 -8.10 12.03
N GLY A 301 16.85 -8.38 10.88
CA GLY A 301 17.72 -9.55 10.73
C GLY A 301 18.93 -9.51 11.69
N LEU A 302 19.44 -8.33 12.01
CA LEU A 302 20.51 -8.16 13.01
C LEU A 302 20.09 -8.63 14.40
N ARG A 303 18.88 -8.28 14.85
CA ARG A 303 18.38 -8.74 16.14
C ARG A 303 18.15 -10.25 16.15
N GLN A 304 17.65 -10.83 15.07
CA GLN A 304 17.52 -12.29 14.94
C GLN A 304 18.87 -12.99 15.07
N LYS A 305 19.93 -12.46 14.41
CA LYS A 305 21.30 -12.98 14.54
C LYS A 305 21.85 -12.83 15.95
N PHE A 306 21.55 -11.72 16.63
CA PHE A 306 21.91 -11.55 18.04
C PHE A 306 21.21 -12.58 18.93
N VAL A 307 19.92 -12.84 18.72
CA VAL A 307 19.18 -13.85 19.49
C VAL A 307 19.83 -15.22 19.33
N SER A 308 20.11 -15.66 18.09
CA SER A 308 20.81 -16.92 17.80
C SER A 308 22.19 -16.98 18.48
N LEU A 309 23.00 -15.94 18.35
CA LEU A 309 24.31 -15.86 19.02
C LEU A 309 24.17 -15.96 20.55
N SER A 310 23.18 -15.28 21.13
CA SER A 310 22.94 -15.30 22.58
C SER A 310 22.46 -16.66 23.06
N GLU A 311 21.71 -17.39 22.25
CA GLU A 311 21.22 -18.74 22.54
C GLU A 311 22.35 -19.78 22.53
N ASP A 312 23.29 -19.62 21.60
CA ASP A 312 24.42 -20.52 21.47
C ASP A 312 25.45 -20.34 22.61
N ILE A 313 25.53 -19.14 23.19
CA ILE A 313 26.58 -18.76 24.16
C ILE A 313 26.07 -18.68 25.60
N LEU A 314 24.81 -18.27 25.82
CA LEU A 314 24.27 -17.93 27.14
C LEU A 314 23.12 -18.85 27.57
N ARG A 315 23.11 -19.20 28.86
CA ARG A 315 21.98 -19.91 29.48
C ARG A 315 20.75 -18.99 29.58
N PRO A 316 19.52 -19.54 29.66
CA PRO A 316 18.29 -18.73 29.77
C PRO A 316 18.33 -17.71 30.92
N GLU A 317 18.86 -18.11 32.09
CA GLU A 317 19.00 -17.22 33.25
C GLU A 317 19.97 -16.06 32.99
N GLU A 318 21.05 -16.30 32.22
CA GLU A 318 22.03 -15.28 31.87
C GLU A 318 21.45 -14.31 30.83
N ARG A 319 20.67 -14.83 29.86
CA ARG A 319 19.97 -14.01 28.85
C ARG A 319 18.98 -13.03 29.49
N SER A 320 18.27 -13.47 30.54
CA SER A 320 17.33 -12.60 31.27
C SER A 320 17.98 -11.43 32.02
N ARG A 321 19.30 -11.49 32.26
CA ARG A 321 20.08 -10.47 32.96
C ARG A 321 20.78 -9.49 32.01
N LEU A 322 20.67 -9.69 30.70
CA LEU A 322 21.27 -8.78 29.72
C LEU A 322 20.67 -7.38 29.85
N SER A 323 21.52 -6.38 30.03
CA SER A 323 21.13 -4.98 29.97
C SER A 323 21.20 -4.51 28.53
N PHE A 324 20.10 -4.03 27.97
CA PHE A 324 20.08 -3.55 26.59
C PHE A 324 19.14 -2.36 26.39
N VAL A 325 19.42 -1.63 25.32
CA VAL A 325 18.58 -0.57 24.76
C VAL A 325 18.23 -0.94 23.33
N GLU A 326 17.01 -0.60 22.91
CA GLU A 326 16.52 -0.89 21.56
C GLU A 326 16.55 0.37 20.68
N ILE A 327 17.26 0.32 19.55
CA ILE A 327 17.46 1.46 18.63
C ILE A 327 17.45 1.00 17.16
N ASP A 328 16.52 1.51 16.36
CA ASP A 328 16.46 1.27 14.91
C ASP A 328 17.29 2.29 14.10
N SER A 329 18.53 2.54 14.53
CA SER A 329 19.43 3.50 13.89
C SER A 329 20.89 3.12 14.17
N ILE A 330 21.56 2.60 13.14
CA ILE A 330 22.99 2.25 13.26
C ILE A 330 23.86 3.46 13.65
N PRO A 331 23.66 4.68 13.12
CA PRO A 331 24.43 5.84 13.57
C PRO A 331 24.30 6.12 15.08
N VAL A 332 23.09 5.93 15.64
CA VAL A 332 22.86 6.09 17.08
C VAL A 332 23.51 4.95 17.86
N ILE A 333 23.40 3.71 17.37
CA ILE A 333 24.10 2.55 17.96
C ILE A 333 25.61 2.78 17.98
N ALA A 334 26.19 3.26 16.88
CA ALA A 334 27.62 3.57 16.80
C ALA A 334 28.03 4.62 17.85
N ASN A 335 27.25 5.69 18.02
CA ASN A 335 27.53 6.70 19.06
C ASN A 335 27.40 6.13 20.47
N LEU A 336 26.45 5.24 20.73
CA LEU A 336 26.35 4.54 22.03
C LEU A 336 27.60 3.69 22.32
N VAL A 337 28.15 3.05 21.30
CA VAL A 337 29.38 2.28 21.43
C VAL A 337 30.59 3.20 21.67
N ILE A 338 30.73 4.27 20.89
CA ILE A 338 31.88 5.19 20.95
C ILE A 338 31.88 6.01 22.24
N GLU A 339 30.76 6.63 22.58
CA GLU A 339 30.69 7.69 23.59
C GLU A 339 30.20 7.18 24.95
N HIS A 340 29.48 6.06 24.96
CA HIS A 340 28.76 5.59 26.16
C HIS A 340 29.14 4.17 26.59
N GLY A 341 30.12 3.54 25.92
CA GLY A 341 30.66 2.24 26.33
C GLY A 341 29.71 1.05 26.13
N TYR A 342 28.73 1.18 25.24
CA TYR A 342 27.88 0.06 24.84
C TYR A 342 28.64 -0.91 23.94
N ILE A 343 28.09 -2.11 23.79
CA ILE A 343 28.48 -3.06 22.75
C ILE A 343 27.31 -3.33 21.81
N ALA A 344 27.60 -3.65 20.55
CA ALA A 344 26.57 -3.92 19.55
C ALA A 344 27.01 -5.02 18.59
N LEU A 345 26.04 -5.75 18.04
CA LEU A 345 26.25 -6.66 16.92
C LEU A 345 26.04 -5.89 15.62
N LEU A 346 27.10 -5.65 14.86
CA LEU A 346 27.05 -4.86 13.63
C LEU A 346 27.68 -5.60 12.46
N PRO A 347 27.24 -5.32 11.22
CA PRO A 347 27.94 -5.77 10.03
C PRO A 347 29.36 -5.19 9.96
N GLN A 348 30.32 -5.97 9.50
CA GLN A 348 31.73 -5.55 9.42
C GLN A 348 31.94 -4.26 8.62
N TRP A 349 31.19 -4.08 7.52
CA TRP A 349 31.26 -2.86 6.71
C TRP A 349 30.80 -1.62 7.46
N ALA A 350 29.92 -1.76 8.46
CA ALA A 350 29.42 -0.62 9.23
C ALA A 350 30.55 0.03 10.05
N ILE A 351 31.62 -0.73 10.29
CA ILE A 351 32.80 -0.34 11.06
C ILE A 351 33.88 0.25 10.15
N SER A 352 33.89 -0.08 8.85
CA SER A 352 34.80 0.50 7.87
C SER A 352 34.53 2.00 7.70
N GLY A 353 35.31 2.82 8.39
CA GLY A 353 35.21 4.29 8.38
C GLY A 353 34.78 4.91 9.71
N LEU A 354 34.65 4.13 10.78
CA LEU A 354 34.44 4.65 12.13
C LEU A 354 35.78 4.92 12.86
N ASP A 355 35.74 5.79 13.87
CA ASP A 355 36.87 6.29 14.70
C ASP A 355 37.76 5.14 15.25
N ASP A 356 39.08 5.36 15.35
CA ASP A 356 40.10 4.41 15.84
C ASP A 356 39.85 3.93 17.30
N LYS A 357 38.82 4.49 17.95
CA LYS A 357 38.42 4.18 19.32
C LYS A 357 37.52 2.95 19.45
N MET A 358 37.08 2.36 18.34
CA MET A 358 36.30 1.12 18.36
C MET A 358 37.13 -0.09 17.96
N GLU A 359 36.86 -1.19 18.66
CA GLU A 359 37.37 -2.49 18.29
C GLU A 359 36.23 -3.45 18.00
N ALA A 360 36.55 -4.49 17.24
CA ALA A 360 35.60 -5.49 16.78
C ALA A 360 36.13 -6.90 17.02
N ILE A 361 35.26 -7.77 17.50
CA ILE A 361 35.47 -9.22 17.54
C ILE A 361 34.68 -9.81 16.38
N PRO A 362 35.35 -10.29 15.30
CA PRO A 362 34.65 -10.91 14.18
C PRO A 362 34.00 -12.22 14.61
N LEU A 363 32.77 -12.44 14.16
CA LEU A 363 32.06 -13.69 14.41
C LEU A 363 32.33 -14.72 13.30
N PRO A 364 32.17 -16.02 13.59
CA PRO A 364 32.19 -17.07 12.58
C PRO A 364 31.16 -16.85 11.47
N GLN A 365 31.45 -17.35 10.26
CA GLN A 365 30.59 -17.21 9.08
C GLN A 365 29.17 -17.77 9.24
N THR A 366 28.94 -18.65 10.21
CA THR A 366 27.61 -19.17 10.55
C THR A 366 26.64 -18.05 10.97
N TYR A 367 27.17 -16.94 11.50
CA TYR A 367 26.38 -15.78 11.91
C TYR A 367 26.23 -14.73 10.81
N ASP A 368 26.81 -14.93 9.63
CA ASP A 368 26.72 -13.96 8.54
C ASP A 368 25.27 -13.59 8.21
N MET A 369 25.06 -12.30 7.95
CA MET A 369 23.80 -11.82 7.40
C MET A 369 23.74 -12.19 5.93
N GLN A 370 22.60 -12.74 5.51
CA GLN A 370 22.32 -13.03 4.12
C GLN A 370 21.36 -11.98 3.60
N LEU A 371 21.67 -11.38 2.47
CA LEU A 371 20.74 -10.57 1.72
C LEU A 371 20.23 -11.41 0.54
N SER A 372 18.93 -11.68 0.53
CA SER A 372 18.29 -12.52 -0.48
C SER A 372 17.29 -11.71 -1.29
N LEU A 373 17.30 -11.90 -2.61
CA LEU A 373 16.22 -11.46 -3.48
C LEU A 373 15.15 -12.56 -3.47
N ALA A 374 13.90 -12.23 -3.13
CA ALA A 374 12.81 -13.16 -3.00
C ALA A 374 11.60 -12.76 -3.85
N TRP A 375 10.85 -13.75 -4.35
CA TRP A 375 9.72 -13.56 -5.26
C TRP A 375 8.73 -14.73 -5.21
N LYS A 376 7.47 -14.49 -5.60
CA LYS A 376 6.48 -15.57 -5.73
C LYS A 376 6.77 -16.47 -6.94
N LYS A 377 6.53 -17.77 -6.80
CA LYS A 377 6.57 -18.76 -7.90
C LYS A 377 5.53 -18.48 -9.00
N ASN A 378 5.84 -17.55 -9.89
CA ASN A 378 5.06 -17.26 -11.08
C ASN A 378 5.97 -16.64 -12.16
N ALA A 379 5.64 -16.89 -13.43
CA ALA A 379 6.47 -16.49 -14.57
C ALA A 379 6.77 -14.98 -14.62
N ARG A 380 5.87 -14.13 -14.12
CA ARG A 380 6.09 -12.67 -14.12
C ARG A 380 7.15 -12.28 -13.10
N SER A 381 6.96 -12.66 -11.84
CA SER A 381 7.89 -12.36 -10.75
C SER A 381 9.27 -12.95 -11.01
N GLU A 382 9.33 -14.13 -11.61
CA GLU A 382 10.58 -14.78 -12.03
C GLU A 382 11.30 -13.96 -13.11
N ASN A 383 10.59 -13.50 -14.15
CA ASN A 383 11.19 -12.64 -15.18
C ASN A 383 11.76 -11.33 -14.61
N VAL A 384 11.06 -10.71 -13.65
CA VAL A 384 11.53 -9.50 -12.97
C VAL A 384 12.75 -9.81 -12.10
N ALA A 385 12.72 -10.92 -11.37
CA ALA A 385 13.87 -11.37 -10.58
C ALA A 385 15.09 -11.62 -11.47
N SER A 386 14.95 -12.36 -12.58
CA SER A 386 16.05 -12.61 -13.53
C SER A 386 16.59 -11.31 -14.15
N LEU A 387 15.73 -10.33 -14.40
CA LEU A 387 16.18 -9.01 -14.86
C LEU A 387 17.02 -8.30 -13.79
N VAL A 388 16.51 -8.19 -12.55
CA VAL A 388 17.27 -7.59 -11.44
C VAL A 388 18.61 -8.28 -11.27
N GLN A 389 18.63 -9.60 -11.30
CA GLN A 389 19.85 -10.40 -11.18
C GLN A 389 20.86 -10.07 -12.28
N ARG A 390 20.43 -9.93 -13.54
CA ARG A 390 21.31 -9.50 -14.65
C ARG A 390 21.85 -8.10 -14.42
N ILE A 391 21.00 -7.16 -13.99
CA ILE A 391 21.43 -5.79 -13.66
C ILE A 391 22.52 -5.83 -12.58
N LEU A 392 22.30 -6.58 -11.50
CA LEU A 392 23.27 -6.69 -10.43
C LEU A 392 24.56 -7.39 -10.86
N ALA A 393 24.48 -8.41 -11.72
CA ALA A 393 25.65 -9.09 -12.27
C ALA A 393 26.51 -8.14 -13.14
N ASP A 394 25.88 -7.33 -14.00
CA ASP A 394 26.58 -6.30 -14.81
C ASP A 394 27.35 -5.30 -13.94
N GLY A 395 26.86 -5.05 -12.72
CA GLY A 395 27.50 -4.17 -11.74
C GLY A 395 28.49 -4.84 -10.78
N GLY A 396 28.73 -6.15 -10.89
CA GLY A 396 29.55 -6.89 -9.92
C GLY A 396 28.96 -6.91 -8.50
N LEU A 397 27.63 -6.74 -8.38
CA LEU A 397 26.91 -6.62 -7.12
C LEU A 397 26.27 -7.91 -6.63
N MET A 398 26.46 -9.02 -7.35
CA MET A 398 26.12 -10.37 -6.85
C MET A 398 27.38 -11.11 -6.41
N GLU A 399 27.24 -11.96 -5.41
CA GLU A 399 28.23 -13.01 -5.14
C GLU A 399 28.31 -13.99 -6.31
N ALA A 400 29.52 -14.50 -6.56
CA ALA A 400 29.85 -15.46 -7.61
C ALA A 400 29.35 -16.87 -7.29
#